data_AF-A0A6H1U3T8-F1
#
_entry.id   AF-A0A6H1U3T8-F1
#
_cell.length_a   1.000
_cell.length_b   1.000
_cell.length_c   1.000
_cell.angle_alpha   90.00
_cell.angle_beta   90.00
_cell.angle_gamma   90.00
#
_symmetry.space_group_name_H-M   'P 1'
#
loop_
_entity.id
_entity.type
_entity.pdbx_description
1 polymer ?
#
loop_
_entity_poly.entity_id
_entity_poly.type
_entity_poly.pdbx_seq_one_letter_code
_entity_poly.pdbx_strand_id
1 'polypeptide(L)'
;MNFNRLQSFIPLLSRLLLAAIFLKSGIEKLLDPTATQTYMQGNGVPGILLWPTIAVLLAGGLSVLCGYRAKWGALLLVGFLTMGAGILRFYRR
;
A
#
# COMPACT_ATOMS: atom_id res chain seq x y z
N MET A 1 -34.38 5.70 11.01
CA MET A 1 -32.97 6.13 10.82
C MET A 1 -32.69 6.11 9.32
N ASN A 2 -32.50 7.27 8.67
CA ASN A 2 -32.41 7.36 7.20
C ASN A 2 -31.10 6.75 6.69
N PHE A 3 -31.16 5.56 6.09
CA PHE A 3 -30.01 4.83 5.53
C PHE A 3 -29.18 5.64 4.51
N ASN A 4 -29.81 6.61 3.80
CA ASN A 4 -29.13 7.45 2.81
C ASN A 4 -27.98 8.31 3.36
N ARG A 5 -28.04 8.73 4.64
CA ARG A 5 -26.94 9.53 5.22
C ARG A 5 -25.70 8.68 5.47
N LEU A 6 -25.89 7.44 5.94
CA LEU A 6 -24.79 6.50 6.19
C LEU A 6 -24.07 6.13 4.88
N GLN A 7 -24.82 5.97 3.79
CA GLN A 7 -24.28 5.60 2.49
C GLN A 7 -23.32 6.65 1.88
N SER A 8 -23.46 7.93 2.26
CA SER A 8 -22.53 8.99 1.84
C SER A 8 -21.28 9.11 2.72
N PHE A 9 -21.36 8.75 4.01
CA PHE A 9 -20.21 8.81 4.94
C PHE A 9 -19.31 7.58 4.84
N ILE A 10 -19.88 6.40 4.60
CA ILE A 10 -19.14 5.13 4.45
C ILE A 10 -18.00 5.20 3.40
N PRO A 11 -18.19 5.73 2.17
CA PRO A 11 -17.12 5.79 1.17
C PRO A 11 -16.00 6.79 1.54
N LEU A 12 -16.32 7.83 2.32
CA LEU A 12 -15.32 8.79 2.78
C LEU A 12 -14.45 8.18 3.89
N LEU A 13 -15.11 7.54 4.86
CA LEU A 13 -14.44 6.90 6.00
C LEU A 13 -13.57 5.72 5.54
N SER A 14 -14.08 4.87 4.66
CA SER A 14 -13.31 3.73 4.11
C SER A 14 -12.06 4.18 3.34
N ARG A 15 -12.12 5.26 2.57
CA ARG A 15 -10.94 5.84 1.91
C ARG A 15 -9.91 6.33 2.91
N LEU A 16 -10.36 7.01 3.96
CA LEU A 16 -9.46 7.58 4.98
C LEU A 16 -8.75 6.47 5.77
N LEU A 17 -9.49 5.44 6.20
CA LEU A 17 -8.90 4.27 6.86
C LEU A 17 -7.93 3.53 5.93
N LEU A 18 -8.32 3.29 4.68
CA LEU A 18 -7.47 2.58 3.72
C LEU A 18 -6.18 3.36 3.45
N ALA A 19 -6.27 4.67 3.20
CA ALA A 19 -5.12 5.53 3.02
C ALA A 19 -4.22 5.54 4.26
N ALA A 20 -4.79 5.64 5.46
CA ALA A 20 -4.03 5.64 6.71
C ALA A 20 -3.21 4.35 6.90
N ILE A 21 -3.76 3.18 6.53
CA ILE A 21 -3.02 1.90 6.62
C ILE A 21 -1.81 1.90 5.69
N PHE A 22 -1.98 2.32 4.43
CA PHE A 22 -0.88 2.37 3.46
C PHE A 22 0.17 3.42 3.82
N LEU A 23 -0.25 4.59 4.29
CA LEU A 23 0.65 5.66 4.68
C LEU A 23 1.45 5.27 5.93
N LYS A 24 0.79 4.72 6.95
CA LYS A 24 1.43 4.18 8.14
C LYS A 24 2.45 3.10 7.78
N SER A 25 2.07 2.15 6.93
CA SER A 25 2.98 1.08 6.50
C SER A 25 4.17 1.60 5.70
N GLY A 26 3.96 2.63 4.85
CA GLY A 26 5.04 3.28 4.10
C GLY A 26 6.02 4.02 5.01
N ILE A 27 5.50 4.74 6.02
CA ILE A 27 6.27 5.44 7.03
C ILE A 27 7.07 4.46 7.89
N GLU A 28 6.47 3.36 8.36
CA GLU A 28 7.15 2.33 9.13
C GLU A 28 8.32 1.70 8.37
N LYS A 29 8.14 1.44 7.07
CA LYS A 29 9.23 0.95 6.20
C LYS A 29 10.36 1.97 6.01
N LEU A 30 10.07 3.25 6.18
CA LEU A 30 11.03 4.36 6.13
C LEU A 30 11.79 4.52 7.45
N LEU A 31 11.12 4.28 8.58
CA LEU A 31 11.70 4.28 9.92
C LEU A 31 12.59 3.07 10.16
N ASP A 32 12.18 1.89 9.68
CA ASP A 32 12.94 0.65 9.82
C ASP A 32 13.12 -0.09 8.47
N PRO A 33 13.95 0.48 7.58
CA PRO A 33 14.24 -0.14 6.30
C PRO A 33 15.03 -1.44 6.48
N THR A 34 15.88 -1.54 7.51
CA THR A 34 16.72 -2.70 7.77
C THR A 34 15.89 -3.93 8.15
N ALA A 35 14.91 -3.78 9.04
CA ALA A 35 13.99 -4.87 9.39
C ALA A 35 13.18 -5.34 8.17
N THR A 36 12.68 -4.40 7.37
CA THR A 36 11.94 -4.69 6.15
C THR A 36 12.81 -5.40 5.11
N GLN A 37 14.05 -4.96 4.94
CA GLN A 37 15.00 -5.55 4.01
C GLN A 37 15.35 -6.98 4.41
N THR A 38 15.56 -7.23 5.69
CA THR A 38 15.85 -8.56 6.24
C THR A 38 14.66 -9.50 6.03
N TYR A 39 13.43 -9.00 6.26
CA TYR A 39 12.21 -9.76 5.99
C TYR A 39 12.05 -10.10 4.50
N MET A 40 12.31 -9.13 3.61
CA MET A 40 12.24 -9.33 2.15
C MET A 40 13.28 -10.35 1.67
N GLN A 41 14.53 -10.24 2.14
CA GLN A 41 15.59 -11.18 1.83
C GLN A 41 15.27 -12.59 2.33
N GLY A 42 14.71 -12.72 3.54
CA GLY A 42 14.24 -14.01 4.08
C GLY A 42 13.10 -14.64 3.28
N ASN A 43 12.37 -13.85 2.49
CA ASN A 43 11.32 -14.31 1.58
C ASN A 43 11.81 -14.41 0.11
N GLY A 44 13.11 -14.33 -0.17
CA GLY A 44 13.65 -14.41 -1.53
C GLY A 44 13.40 -13.17 -2.39
N VAL A 45 12.98 -12.05 -1.79
CA VAL A 45 12.76 -10.79 -2.48
C VAL A 45 13.99 -9.88 -2.34
N PRO A 46 14.56 -9.37 -3.44
CA PRO A 46 15.71 -8.47 -3.38
C PRO A 46 15.43 -7.22 -2.55
N GLY A 47 16.34 -6.88 -1.63
CA GLY A 47 16.22 -5.69 -0.78
C GLY A 47 16.15 -4.36 -1.54
N ILE A 48 16.60 -4.33 -2.80
CA ILE A 48 16.54 -3.14 -3.67
C ILE A 48 15.10 -2.71 -3.99
N LEU A 49 14.14 -3.64 -3.88
CA LEU A 49 12.72 -3.36 -4.10
C LEU A 49 12.09 -2.55 -2.96
N LEU A 50 12.78 -2.39 -1.83
CA LEU A 50 12.28 -1.65 -0.67
C LEU A 50 12.03 -0.17 -1.00
N TRP A 51 12.97 0.51 -1.65
CA TRP A 51 12.83 1.92 -2.03
C TRP A 51 11.63 2.20 -2.96
N PRO A 52 11.43 1.46 -4.07
CA PRO A 52 10.23 1.64 -4.88
C PRO A 52 8.96 1.22 -4.13
N THR A 53 9.02 0.24 -3.22
CA THR A 53 7.88 -0.11 -2.36
C THR A 53 7.42 1.08 -1.53
N ILE A 54 8.35 1.76 -0.87
CA ILE A 54 8.06 2.92 -0.02
C ILE A 54 7.48 4.06 -0.86
N ALA A 55 8.11 4.36 -2.00
CA ALA A 55 7.64 5.39 -2.92
C ALA A 55 6.18 5.13 -3.35
N VAL A 56 5.85 3.88 -3.70
CA VAL A 56 4.48 3.50 -4.10
C VAL A 56 3.51 3.52 -2.93
N LEU A 57 3.89 3.05 -1.73
CA LEU A 57 3.01 3.11 -0.56
C LEU A 57 2.67 4.55 -0.16
N LEU A 58 3.67 5.43 -0.14
CA LEU A 58 3.47 6.83 0.20
C LEU A 58 2.69 7.57 -0.90
N ALA A 59 3.10 7.45 -2.16
CA ALA A 59 2.42 8.10 -3.28
C ALA A 59 0.99 7.58 -3.47
N GLY A 60 0.78 6.27 -3.35
CA GLY A 60 -0.53 5.62 -3.41
C GLY A 60 -1.41 6.00 -2.22
N GLY A 61 -0.88 5.97 -1.00
CA GLY A 61 -1.57 6.40 0.22
C GLY A 61 -1.99 7.87 0.17
N LEU A 62 -1.08 8.77 -0.24
CA LEU A 62 -1.37 10.20 -0.45
C LEU A 62 -2.41 10.42 -1.55
N SER A 63 -2.34 9.68 -2.66
CA SER A 63 -3.32 9.78 -3.74
C SER A 63 -4.73 9.32 -3.32
N VAL A 64 -4.82 8.27 -2.48
CA VAL A 64 -6.09 7.83 -1.90
C VAL A 64 -6.60 8.84 -0.87
N LEU A 65 -5.71 9.42 -0.05
CA LEU A 65 -6.05 10.41 0.97
C LEU A 65 -6.54 11.73 0.38
N CYS A 66 -5.84 12.29 -0.60
CA CYS A 66 -6.22 13.54 -1.27
C CYS A 66 -7.52 13.43 -2.08
N GLY A 67 -8.06 12.22 -2.29
CA GLY A 67 -9.30 11.98 -3.03
C GLY A 67 -9.21 12.28 -4.54
N TYR A 68 -8.16 12.97 -4.98
CA TYR A 68 -7.84 13.25 -6.36
C TYR A 68 -7.19 12.01 -6.98
N ARG A 69 -7.99 11.24 -7.74
CA ARG A 69 -7.58 10.00 -8.42
C ARG A 69 -7.20 8.82 -7.51
N ALA A 70 -7.91 8.62 -6.40
CA ALA A 70 -7.79 7.43 -5.55
C ALA A 70 -7.84 6.09 -6.32
N LYS A 71 -8.55 6.02 -7.45
CA LYS A 71 -8.56 4.85 -8.35
C LYS A 71 -7.18 4.53 -8.92
N TRP A 72 -6.40 5.55 -9.32
CA TRP A 72 -5.06 5.37 -9.88
C TRP A 72 -4.04 5.02 -8.78
N GLY A 73 -4.14 5.64 -7.61
CA GLY A 73 -3.34 5.26 -6.44
C GLY A 73 -3.59 3.80 -6.02
N ALA A 74 -4.86 3.37 -5.99
CA ALA A 74 -5.23 1.99 -5.71
C ALA A 74 -4.75 1.02 -6.81
N LEU A 75 -4.82 1.39 -8.09
CA LEU A 75 -4.27 0.58 -9.19
C LEU A 75 -2.75 0.44 -9.10
N LEU A 76 -2.02 1.50 -8.74
CA LEU A 76 -0.58 1.45 -8.49
C LEU A 76 -0.24 0.52 -7.33
N LEU A 77 -0.98 0.63 -6.22
CA LEU A 77 -0.82 -0.25 -5.06
C LEU A 77 -1.11 -1.70 -5.43
N VAL A 78 -2.24 -1.98 -6.07
CA VAL A 78 -2.61 -3.35 -6.50
C VAL A 78 -1.58 -3.91 -7.48
N GLY A 79 -1.17 -3.13 -8.49
CA GLY A 79 -0.14 -3.55 -9.43
C GLY A 79 1.17 -3.90 -8.73
N PHE A 80 1.61 -3.07 -7.79
CA PHE A 80 2.82 -3.33 -6.99
C PHE A 80 2.68 -4.60 -6.12
N LEU A 81 1.54 -4.77 -5.44
CA LEU A 81 1.24 -5.95 -4.64
C LEU A 81 1.21 -7.24 -5.49
N THR A 82 0.57 -7.20 -6.66
CA THR A 82 0.51 -8.34 -7.58
C THR A 82 1.89 -8.69 -8.12
N MET A 83 2.72 -7.69 -8.45
CA MET A 83 4.07 -7.91 -8.96
C MET A 83 4.99 -8.51 -7.88
N GLY A 84 4.90 -8.03 -6.64
CA GLY A 84 5.61 -8.61 -5.50
C GLY A 84 5.16 -10.05 -5.18
N ALA A 85 3.85 -10.31 -5.21
CA ALA A 85 3.32 -11.67 -5.02
C ALA A 85 3.72 -12.63 -6.16
N GLY A 86 3.82 -12.13 -7.39
CA GLY A 86 4.32 -12.87 -8.54
C GLY A 86 5.78 -13.28 -8.38
N ILE A 87 6.64 -12.35 -7.94
CA ILE A 87 8.06 -12.62 -7.66
C ILE A 87 8.21 -13.71 -6.60
N LEU A 88 7.43 -13.62 -5.51
CA LEU A 88 7.47 -14.58 -4.41
C LEU A 88 6.99 -15.97 -4.83
N ARG A 89 5.93 -16.04 -5.66
CA ARG A 89 5.43 -17.31 -6.20
C ARG A 89 6.43 -17.99 -7.13
N PHE A 90 7.19 -17.22 -7.91
CA PHE A 90 8.22 -17.75 -8.78
C PHE A 90 9.40 -18.32 -7.97
N TYR A 91 9.76 -17.66 -6.87
CA TYR A 91 10.85 -18.11 -5.99
C TYR A 91 10.48 -19.33 -5.10
N ARG A 92 9.18 -19.59 -4.90
CA ARG A 92 8.65 -20.70 -4.08
C ARG A 92 8.27 -21.95 -4.90
N ARG A 93 8.61 -22.00 -6.18
CA ARG A 93 8.47 -23.17 -7.06
C ARG A 93 9.84 -23.72 -7.40
#